data_AF-A0A653GZJ1-F1
#
_entry.id   AF-A0A653GZJ1-F1
#
_cell.length_a   1.000
_cell.length_b   1.000
_cell.length_c   1.000
_cell.angle_alpha   90.00
_cell.angle_beta   90.00
_cell.angle_gamma   90.00
#
_symmetry.space_group_name_H-M   'P 1'
#
loop_
_entity.id
_entity.type
_entity.pdbx_description
1 polymer ?
#
loop_
_entity_poly.entity_id
_entity_poly.type
_entity_poly.pdbx_seq_one_letter_code
_entity_poly.pdbx_strand_id
1 'polypeptide(L)'
;MFNQLTGNQPEQNLNIQQYNLTPKLKDTVEFFKAFSSDPYHRSQQVILLGKKCLPMPNELKTKPNQVLGCQSTVYIYPKIQLKDGKKIIHWLGDSDGLLTKGIVYILTDGLSGYTPSEILQVNPNFITLTGITEFLTMSRINGYLNIMNKIKTFTSKIMNNQEY
;
A
#
# COMPACT_ATOMS: atom_id res chain seq x y z
N MET A 1 -32.43 31.43 17.84
CA MET A 1 -31.77 31.37 16.51
C MET A 1 -31.12 30.01 16.39
N PHE A 2 -31.67 29.19 15.50
CA PHE A 2 -31.47 27.75 15.42
C PHE A 2 -30.10 27.35 14.81
N ASN A 3 -29.38 26.49 15.53
CA ASN A 3 -28.72 25.25 15.08
C ASN A 3 -28.21 25.16 13.63
N GLN A 4 -26.90 25.37 13.39
CA GLN A 4 -26.17 24.87 12.20
C GLN A 4 -24.66 24.74 12.46
N LEU A 5 -24.21 23.74 13.25
CA LEU A 5 -22.81 23.28 13.24
C LEU A 5 -22.66 21.76 13.38
N THR A 6 -23.64 21.00 12.93
CA THR A 6 -23.48 19.56 12.66
C THR A 6 -23.55 19.34 11.16
N GLY A 7 -22.47 19.74 10.47
CA GLY A 7 -22.24 19.32 9.11
C GLY A 7 -21.82 17.85 9.13
N ASN A 8 -22.81 16.95 9.19
CA ASN A 8 -22.67 15.62 8.61
C ASN A 8 -22.26 15.85 7.15
N GLN A 9 -20.97 15.72 6.85
CA GLN A 9 -20.54 15.53 5.47
C GLN A 9 -21.23 14.25 5.00
N PRO A 10 -22.09 14.29 3.96
CA PRO A 10 -22.66 13.07 3.43
C PRO A 10 -21.49 12.20 2.99
N GLU A 11 -21.53 10.92 3.33
CA GLU A 11 -20.68 9.89 2.74
C GLU A 11 -20.74 10.09 1.23
N GLN A 12 -19.74 10.77 0.67
CA GLN A 12 -19.61 10.90 -0.76
C GLN A 12 -19.54 9.47 -1.25
N ASN A 13 -20.45 9.09 -2.15
CA ASN A 13 -20.37 7.86 -2.91
C ASN A 13 -19.02 7.86 -3.63
N LEU A 14 -17.98 7.45 -2.93
CA LEU A 14 -16.63 7.28 -3.45
C LEU A 14 -16.79 6.13 -4.42
N ASN A 15 -16.88 6.46 -5.71
CA ASN A 15 -16.87 5.48 -6.78
C ASN A 15 -15.52 4.77 -6.69
N ILE A 16 -15.47 3.65 -5.96
CA ILE A 16 -14.24 2.86 -5.69
C ILE A 16 -13.66 2.36 -7.02
N GLN A 17 -14.49 2.22 -8.06
CA GLN A 17 -14.06 1.80 -9.39
C GLN A 17 -13.01 2.77 -9.98
N GLN A 18 -13.05 4.07 -9.67
CA GLN A 18 -12.07 5.05 -10.18
C GLN A 18 -10.62 4.80 -9.71
N TYR A 19 -10.43 3.98 -8.66
CA TYR A 19 -9.10 3.71 -8.09
C TYR A 19 -8.43 2.46 -8.69
N ASN A 20 -9.13 1.72 -9.55
CA ASN A 20 -8.64 0.47 -10.17
C ASN A 20 -8.06 -0.53 -9.14
N LEU A 21 -8.74 -0.67 -8.00
CA LEU A 21 -8.25 -1.53 -6.92
C LEU A 21 -8.24 -3.00 -7.32
N THR A 22 -7.16 -3.69 -6.96
CA THR A 22 -7.14 -5.14 -6.90
C THR A 22 -8.18 -5.63 -5.89
N PRO A 23 -8.72 -6.86 -6.03
CA PRO A 23 -9.58 -7.47 -5.01
C PRO A 23 -9.03 -7.34 -3.58
N LYS A 24 -7.74 -7.63 -3.37
CA LYS A 24 -7.11 -7.52 -2.04
C LYS A 24 -7.06 -6.08 -1.49
N LEU A 25 -6.85 -5.08 -2.36
CA LEU A 25 -6.90 -3.68 -1.92
C LEU A 25 -8.33 -3.23 -1.61
N LYS A 26 -9.34 -3.75 -2.32
CA LYS A 26 -10.75 -3.55 -1.96
C LYS A 26 -11.03 -4.14 -0.58
N ASP A 27 -10.60 -5.37 -0.33
CA ASP A 27 -10.74 -6.02 0.99
C ASP A 27 -10.05 -5.22 2.09
N THR A 28 -8.88 -4.61 1.79
CA THR A 28 -8.19 -3.73 2.73
C THR A 28 -9.00 -2.47 3.04
N VAL A 29 -9.59 -1.83 2.02
CA VAL A 29 -10.44 -0.64 2.22
C VAL A 29 -11.66 -1.00 3.07
N GLU A 30 -12.35 -2.09 2.76
CA GLU A 30 -13.52 -2.54 3.51
C GLU A 30 -13.16 -2.98 4.94
N PHE A 31 -12.00 -3.62 5.12
CA PHE A 31 -11.46 -3.91 6.44
C PHE A 31 -11.38 -2.64 7.29
N PHE A 32 -10.74 -1.58 6.82
CA PHE A 32 -10.59 -0.35 7.61
C PHE A 32 -11.89 0.42 7.82
N LYS A 33 -12.86 0.31 6.90
CA LYS A 33 -14.20 0.90 7.07
C LYS A 33 -15.03 0.20 8.15
N ALA A 34 -14.80 -1.10 8.37
CA ALA A 34 -15.53 -1.88 9.36
C ALA A 34 -15.11 -1.60 10.82
N PHE A 35 -14.00 -0.89 11.05
CA PHE A 35 -13.52 -0.53 12.39
C PHE A 35 -13.87 0.90 12.79
N SER A 36 -13.66 1.19 14.08
CA SER A 36 -13.73 2.54 14.63
C SER A 36 -13.00 3.56 13.75
N SER A 37 -13.60 4.75 13.61
CA SER A 37 -12.98 5.90 12.98
C SER A 37 -11.86 6.53 13.81
N ASP A 38 -11.63 6.06 15.04
CA ASP A 38 -10.57 6.56 15.91
C ASP A 38 -9.17 6.35 15.29
N PRO A 39 -8.42 7.44 15.02
CA PRO A 39 -7.09 7.36 14.43
C PRO A 39 -6.09 6.52 15.24
N TYR A 40 -6.20 6.49 16.58
CA TYR A 40 -5.33 5.66 17.41
C TYR A 40 -5.57 4.17 17.12
N HIS A 41 -6.82 3.71 17.16
CA HIS A 41 -7.17 2.32 16.89
C HIS A 41 -6.77 1.90 15.47
N ARG A 42 -7.00 2.75 14.46
CA ARG A 42 -6.58 2.47 13.07
C ARG A 42 -5.07 2.32 12.97
N SER A 43 -4.29 3.16 13.65
CA SER A 43 -2.83 3.05 13.67
C SER A 43 -2.35 1.71 14.27
N GLN A 44 -3.02 1.21 15.31
CA GLN A 44 -2.72 -0.11 15.89
C GLN A 44 -3.04 -1.23 14.91
N GLN A 45 -4.15 -1.15 14.17
CA GLN A 45 -4.47 -2.14 13.14
C GLN A 45 -3.41 -2.18 12.04
N VAL A 46 -2.92 -1.03 11.57
CA VAL A 46 -1.81 -0.97 10.60
C VAL A 46 -0.57 -1.67 11.15
N ILE A 47 -0.19 -1.39 12.40
CA ILE A 47 0.97 -2.05 13.06
C ILE A 47 0.77 -3.56 13.14
N LEU A 48 -0.43 -4.03 13.49
CA LEU A 48 -0.75 -5.46 13.57
C LEU A 48 -0.66 -6.14 12.20
N LEU A 49 -1.12 -5.49 11.13
CA LEU A 49 -0.97 -5.99 9.77
C LEU A 49 0.50 -6.16 9.39
N GLY A 50 1.40 -5.27 9.84
CA GLY A 50 2.85 -5.39 9.60
C GLY A 50 3.48 -6.68 10.14
N LYS A 51 2.86 -7.33 11.14
CA LYS A 51 3.31 -8.64 11.66
C LYS A 51 3.06 -9.79 10.66
N LYS A 52 2.20 -9.58 9.65
CA LYS A 52 1.90 -10.55 8.60
C LYS A 52 2.89 -10.48 7.43
N CYS A 53 3.81 -9.51 7.40
CA CYS A 53 4.87 -9.47 6.39
C CYS A 53 5.65 -10.78 6.38
N LEU A 54 5.80 -11.38 5.20
CA LEU A 54 6.71 -12.50 5.01
C LEU A 54 8.14 -12.04 5.32
N PRO A 55 8.95 -12.89 6.00
CA PRO A 55 10.35 -12.58 6.23
C PRO A 55 11.08 -12.28 4.92
N MET A 56 11.82 -11.17 4.89
CA MET A 56 12.67 -10.79 3.76
C MET A 56 14.11 -11.23 4.06
N PRO A 57 14.71 -12.14 3.26
CA PRO A 57 16.11 -12.52 3.39
C PRO A 57 17.05 -11.30 3.34
N ASN A 58 18.13 -11.33 4.11
CA ASN A 58 19.05 -10.20 4.22
C ASN A 58 19.78 -9.91 2.89
N GLU A 59 19.98 -10.92 2.06
CA GLU A 59 20.58 -10.84 0.73
C GLU A 59 19.75 -9.97 -0.23
N LEU A 60 18.44 -9.83 0.05
CA LEU A 60 17.55 -8.96 -0.72
C LEU A 60 17.53 -7.52 -0.18
N LYS A 61 18.11 -7.23 0.99
CA LYS A 61 18.13 -5.88 1.58
C LYS A 61 19.27 -5.04 1.00
N THR A 62 19.28 -4.91 -0.31
CA THR A 62 20.31 -4.22 -1.09
C THR A 62 19.89 -2.78 -1.42
N LYS A 63 20.85 -1.95 -1.79
CA LYS A 63 20.59 -0.56 -2.23
C LYS A 63 19.58 -0.48 -3.40
N PRO A 64 19.64 -1.35 -4.44
CA PRO A 64 18.60 -1.40 -5.47
C PRO A 64 17.18 -1.68 -4.96
N ASN A 65 17.03 -2.43 -3.87
CA ASN A 65 15.72 -2.78 -3.31
C ASN A 65 15.22 -1.76 -2.28
N GLN A 66 16.09 -0.85 -1.84
CA GLN A 66 15.74 0.19 -0.87
C GLN A 66 14.80 1.24 -1.48
N VAL A 67 13.82 1.67 -0.69
CA VAL A 67 12.98 2.84 -0.97
C VAL A 67 13.63 4.06 -0.32
N LEU A 68 13.98 5.05 -1.13
CA LEU A 68 14.57 6.30 -0.64
C LEU A 68 13.48 7.29 -0.20
N GLY A 69 13.84 8.24 0.67
CA GLY A 69 12.93 9.30 1.12
C GLY A 69 11.89 8.87 2.16
N CYS A 70 12.08 7.70 2.78
CA CYS A 70 11.33 7.29 3.97
C CYS A 70 12.14 7.62 5.24
N GLN A 71 11.46 7.98 6.34
CA GLN A 71 12.12 8.14 7.65
C GLN A 71 12.65 6.81 8.18
N SER A 72 11.85 5.77 8.04
CA SER A 72 12.22 4.38 8.29
C SER A 72 12.96 3.80 7.08
N THR A 73 13.87 2.86 7.32
CA THR A 73 14.43 2.05 6.24
C THR A 73 13.34 1.14 5.68
N VAL A 74 13.19 1.11 4.36
CA VAL A 74 12.21 0.26 3.68
C VAL A 74 12.87 -0.44 2.50
N TYR A 75 12.58 -1.73 2.34
CA TYR A 75 12.97 -2.53 1.19
C TYR A 75 11.76 -3.15 0.52
N ILE A 76 11.79 -3.25 -0.80
CA ILE A 76 10.78 -3.90 -1.64
C ILE A 76 11.48 -4.78 -2.65
N TYR A 77 10.95 -5.97 -2.91
CA TYR A 77 11.50 -6.88 -3.91
C TYR A 77 10.39 -7.67 -4.63
N PRO A 78 10.34 -7.66 -5.97
CA PRO A 78 9.39 -8.47 -6.73
C PRO A 78 9.89 -9.92 -6.92
N LYS A 79 8.97 -10.87 -6.82
CA LYS A 79 9.13 -12.27 -7.25
C LYS A 79 8.18 -12.52 -8.41
N ILE A 80 8.72 -13.00 -9.53
CA ILE A 80 7.94 -13.19 -10.76
C ILE A 80 7.61 -14.66 -10.93
N GLN A 81 6.35 -14.94 -11.26
CA GLN A 81 5.88 -16.26 -11.67
C GLN A 81 5.21 -16.14 -13.05
N LEU A 82 5.40 -17.15 -13.89
CA LEU A 82 4.65 -17.27 -15.14
C LEU A 82 3.43 -18.15 -14.91
N LYS A 83 2.25 -17.64 -15.22
CA LYS A 83 0.98 -18.37 -15.16
C LYS A 83 0.21 -18.10 -16.45
N ASP A 84 -0.10 -19.17 -17.19
CA ASP A 84 -0.85 -19.09 -18.45
C ASP A 84 -0.26 -18.07 -19.44
N GLY A 85 1.07 -18.04 -19.57
CA GLY A 85 1.79 -17.11 -20.44
C GLY A 85 1.86 -15.66 -19.94
N LYS A 86 1.31 -15.35 -18.77
CA LYS A 86 1.32 -14.01 -18.16
C LYS A 86 2.28 -13.96 -16.98
N LYS A 87 2.97 -12.82 -16.82
CA LYS A 87 3.76 -12.52 -15.63
C LYS A 87 2.83 -12.15 -14.48
N ILE A 88 2.99 -12.83 -13.36
CA ILE A 88 2.34 -12.52 -12.10
C ILE A 88 3.41 -12.08 -11.11
N ILE A 89 3.19 -10.93 -10.46
CA ILE A 89 4.15 -10.38 -9.48
C ILE A 89 3.67 -10.68 -8.07
N HIS A 90 4.55 -11.20 -7.24
CA HIS A 90 4.42 -11.29 -5.80
C HIS A 90 5.48 -10.40 -5.15
N TRP A 91 5.14 -9.70 -4.07
CA TRP A 91 6.04 -8.74 -3.44
C TRP A 91 6.52 -9.24 -2.09
N LEU A 92 7.82 -9.05 -1.85
CA LEU A 92 8.38 -9.01 -0.51
C LEU A 92 8.61 -7.54 -0.13
N GLY A 93 8.46 -7.25 1.16
CA GLY A 93 8.82 -5.95 1.70
C GLY A 93 9.10 -6.02 3.19
N ASP A 94 9.97 -5.13 3.65
CA ASP A 94 10.35 -5.02 5.06
C ASP A 94 10.64 -3.57 5.44
N SER A 95 10.51 -3.27 6.73
CA SER A 95 10.87 -1.98 7.30
C SER A 95 11.28 -2.11 8.78
N ASP A 96 12.18 -1.24 9.22
CA ASP A 96 12.58 -1.11 10.63
C ASP A 96 11.51 -0.39 11.49
N GLY A 97 10.63 0.40 10.88
CA GLY A 97 9.54 1.10 11.57
C GLY A 97 8.27 0.25 11.64
N LEU A 98 7.69 0.08 12.83
CA LEU A 98 6.48 -0.73 13.02
C LEU A 98 5.28 -0.26 12.18
N LEU A 99 4.98 1.03 12.21
CA LEU A 99 3.87 1.59 11.44
C LEU A 99 4.16 1.54 9.94
N THR A 100 5.39 1.89 9.53
CA THR A 100 5.84 1.83 8.14
C THR A 100 5.77 0.41 7.59
N LYS A 101 6.13 -0.59 8.40
CA LYS A 101 6.02 -2.01 8.04
C LYS A 101 4.58 -2.45 7.81
N GLY A 102 3.63 -1.90 8.56
CA GLY A 102 2.20 -2.07 8.28
C GLY A 102 1.77 -1.52 6.92
N ILE A 103 2.25 -0.32 6.57
CA ILE A 103 2.00 0.29 5.25
C ILE A 103 2.64 -0.54 4.13
N VAL A 104 3.87 -1.02 4.34
CA VAL A 104 4.56 -1.94 3.42
C VAL A 104 3.73 -3.20 3.21
N TYR A 105 3.20 -3.80 4.29
CA TYR A 105 2.34 -4.99 4.18
C TYR A 105 1.11 -4.72 3.32
N ILE A 106 0.38 -3.64 3.59
CA ILE A 106 -0.83 -3.27 2.83
C ILE A 106 -0.55 -3.20 1.33
N LEU A 107 0.55 -2.55 0.93
CA LEU A 107 0.91 -2.42 -0.48
C LEU A 107 1.42 -3.74 -1.08
N THR A 108 2.30 -4.44 -0.36
CA THR A 108 2.91 -5.68 -0.87
C THR A 108 1.90 -6.81 -0.99
N ASP A 109 1.05 -7.04 0.02
CA ASP A 109 0.00 -8.05 -0.08
C ASP A 109 -1.08 -7.63 -1.08
N GLY A 110 -1.54 -6.38 -0.99
CA GLY A 110 -2.59 -5.83 -1.86
C GLY A 110 -2.26 -5.87 -3.34
N LEU A 111 -0.99 -5.76 -3.71
CA LEU A 111 -0.51 -5.77 -5.10
C LEU A 111 0.13 -7.11 -5.51
N SER A 112 0.15 -8.11 -4.62
CA SER A 112 0.67 -9.45 -4.95
C SER A 112 -0.37 -10.33 -5.61
N GLY A 113 0.05 -11.10 -6.61
CA GLY A 113 -0.79 -12.04 -7.36
C GLY A 113 -1.45 -11.45 -8.60
N TYR A 114 -0.97 -10.28 -9.05
CA TYR A 114 -1.54 -9.56 -10.20
C TYR A 114 -0.52 -9.35 -11.31
N THR A 115 -1.02 -9.08 -12.51
CA THR A 115 -0.19 -8.74 -13.67
C THR A 115 0.42 -7.34 -13.52
N PRO A 116 1.52 -7.05 -14.23
CA PRO A 116 2.09 -5.70 -14.25
C PRO A 116 1.08 -4.62 -14.65
N SER A 117 0.21 -4.91 -15.63
CA SER A 117 -0.80 -3.96 -16.12
C SER A 117 -1.80 -3.59 -15.02
N GLU A 118 -2.33 -4.58 -14.30
CA GLU A 118 -3.26 -4.37 -13.19
C GLU A 118 -2.62 -3.53 -12.07
N ILE A 119 -1.38 -3.85 -11.68
CA ILE A 119 -0.67 -3.12 -10.62
C ILE A 119 -0.42 -1.66 -11.01
N LEU A 120 -0.05 -1.38 -12.26
CA LEU A 120 0.24 -0.01 -12.72
C LEU A 120 -1.01 0.88 -12.73
N GLN A 121 -2.19 0.31 -12.98
CA GLN A 121 -3.47 1.02 -13.05
C GLN A 121 -3.99 1.46 -11.67
N VAL A 122 -3.56 0.82 -10.58
CA VAL A 122 -3.99 1.16 -9.21
C VAL A 122 -3.66 2.63 -8.91
N ASN A 123 -4.67 3.40 -8.52
CA ASN A 123 -4.49 4.80 -8.14
C ASN A 123 -4.01 4.89 -6.68
N PRO A 124 -2.80 5.43 -6.39
CA PRO A 124 -2.26 5.53 -5.03
C PRO A 124 -3.16 6.27 -4.04
N ASN A 125 -4.05 7.14 -4.51
CA ASN A 125 -4.94 7.92 -3.65
C ASN A 125 -5.98 7.06 -2.93
N PHE A 126 -6.08 5.76 -3.24
CA PHE A 126 -7.01 4.87 -2.53
C PHE A 126 -6.76 4.82 -1.02
N ILE A 127 -5.55 5.15 -0.56
CA ILE A 127 -5.22 5.19 0.86
C ILE A 127 -6.13 6.14 1.64
N THR A 128 -6.69 7.18 1.01
CA THR A 128 -7.65 8.07 1.67
C THR A 128 -8.94 7.36 2.03
N LEU A 129 -9.34 6.33 1.26
CA LEU A 129 -10.53 5.52 1.52
C LEU A 129 -10.41 4.67 2.79
N THR A 130 -9.18 4.42 3.25
CA THR A 130 -8.89 3.61 4.44
C THR A 130 -8.93 4.42 5.73
N GLY A 131 -8.98 5.76 5.65
CA GLY A 131 -8.81 6.64 6.81
C GLY A 131 -7.39 6.64 7.41
N ILE A 132 -6.44 5.89 6.82
CA ILE A 132 -5.04 5.85 7.32
C ILE A 132 -4.40 7.23 7.28
N THR A 133 -4.72 8.04 6.28
CA THR A 133 -4.13 9.38 6.12
C THR A 133 -4.43 10.33 7.28
N GLU A 134 -5.46 10.07 8.09
CA GLU A 134 -5.86 10.93 9.20
C GLU A 134 -4.84 10.98 10.36
N PHE A 135 -4.03 9.93 10.54
CA PHE A 135 -2.97 9.89 11.57
C PHE A 135 -1.55 9.88 11.00
N LEU A 136 -1.39 9.96 9.68
CA LEU A 136 -0.07 10.07 9.08
C LEU A 136 0.38 11.53 9.05
N THR A 137 1.62 11.77 9.47
CA THR A 137 2.28 13.05 9.20
C THR A 137 2.58 13.18 7.71
N MET A 138 2.78 14.40 7.22
CA MET A 138 3.17 14.64 5.81
C MET A 138 4.39 13.83 5.38
N SER A 139 5.38 13.66 6.27
CA SER A 139 6.55 12.83 6.00
C SER A 139 6.18 11.35 5.78
N ARG A 140 5.23 10.81 6.55
CA ARG A 140 4.75 9.43 6.40
C ARG A 140 3.91 9.23 5.14
N ILE A 141 3.11 10.23 4.76
CA ILE A 141 2.37 10.22 3.49
C ILE A 141 3.35 10.18 2.31
N ASN A 142 4.43 10.99 2.35
CA ASN A 142 5.49 10.93 1.34
C ASN A 142 6.19 9.57 1.33
N GLY A 143 6.44 8.97 2.50
CA GLY A 143 6.95 7.61 2.61
C GLY A 143 6.06 6.58 1.91
N TYR A 144 4.75 6.62 2.14
CA TYR A 144 3.78 5.78 1.44
C TYR A 144 3.87 5.93 -0.10
N LEU A 145 3.88 7.17 -0.59
CA LEU A 145 3.98 7.46 -2.03
C LEU A 145 5.30 6.95 -2.61
N ASN A 146 6.42 7.08 -1.88
CA ASN A 146 7.72 6.56 -2.31
C ASN A 146 7.72 5.04 -2.42
N ILE A 147 7.06 4.32 -1.50
CA ILE A 147 6.92 2.87 -1.57
C ILE A 147 6.09 2.46 -2.79
N MET A 148 4.94 3.11 -3.01
CA MET A 148 4.12 2.85 -4.21
C MET A 148 4.89 3.15 -5.50
N ASN A 149 5.63 4.25 -5.56
CA ASN A 149 6.44 4.62 -6.73
C ASN A 149 7.54 3.58 -6.99
N LYS A 150 8.18 3.04 -5.95
CA LYS A 150 9.15 1.96 -6.09
C LYS A 150 8.51 0.72 -6.71
N ILE A 151 7.35 0.31 -6.20
CA ILE A 151 6.58 -0.82 -6.73
C ILE A 151 6.23 -0.58 -8.20
N LYS A 152 5.69 0.59 -8.56
CA LYS A 152 5.35 0.91 -9.95
C LYS A 152 6.57 0.95 -10.87
N THR A 153 7.71 1.45 -10.38
CA THR A 153 8.97 1.47 -11.14
C THR A 153 9.44 0.05 -11.46
N PHE A 154 9.52 -0.82 -10.45
CA PHE A 154 9.84 -2.23 -10.67
C PHE A 154 8.84 -2.90 -11.60
N THR A 155 7.55 -2.66 -11.40
CA THR A 155 6.47 -3.21 -12.24
C THR A 155 6.63 -2.82 -13.71
N SER A 156 6.92 -1.55 -13.99
CA SER A 156 7.13 -1.05 -15.35
C SER A 156 8.33 -1.73 -16.02
N LYS A 157 9.46 -1.83 -15.31
CA LYS A 157 10.64 -2.56 -15.80
C LYS A 157 10.33 -4.02 -16.10
N ILE A 158 9.63 -4.71 -15.20
CA ILE A 158 9.19 -6.10 -15.38
C ILE A 158 8.29 -6.25 -16.60
N MET A 159 7.33 -5.33 -16.79
CA MET A 159 6.44 -5.31 -17.95
C MET A 159 7.23 -5.21 -19.26
N ASN A 160 8.26 -4.37 -19.27
CA ASN A 160 9.10 -4.10 -20.45
C ASN A 160 10.30 -5.05 -20.60
N ASN A 161 10.39 -6.13 -19.81
CA ASN A 161 11.52 -7.08 -19.81
C ASN A 161 12.89 -6.44 -19.50
N GLN A 162 12.91 -5.39 -18.69
CA GLN A 162 14.12 -4.70 -18.26
C GLN A 162 14.62 -5.24 -16.92
N GLU A 163 15.94 -5.12 -16.66
CA GLU A 163 16.52 -5.40 -15.36
C GLU A 163 16.01 -4.43 -14.29
N TYR A 164 15.66 -4.97 -13.12
CA TYR A 164 15.02 -4.24 -12.03
C TYR A 164 15.86 -4.15 -10.77
#